data_AF-A0A4P6X035-F1
#
_entry.id   AF-A0A4P6X035-F1
#
_cell.length_a   1.000
_cell.length_b   1.000
_cell.length_c   1.000
_cell.angle_alpha   90.00
_cell.angle_beta   90.00
_cell.angle_gamma   90.00
#
_symmetry.space_group_name_H-M   'P 1'
#
loop_
_entity.id
_entity.type
_entity.pdbx_description
1 polymer ?
#
loop_
_entity_poly.entity_id
_entity_poly.type
_entity_poly.pdbx_seq_one_letter_code
_entity_poly.pdbx_strand_id
1 'polypeptide(L)'
;MHSTIPSKIPFVTQRGLHALFWSLMFVAASLCGLATSARAQGGEVRATSTDQVKFPAGLKWEPMREVRFQDPPKPGARPLSKDYAAALAVWSDEVKRSFDQAPAFSVGVLLAQARSARNSVLTFSLLSVMDFDRCEPPLNGKNVVDMFSKCLARVHVGHTPQPVMKEFAGFCYLHIDNNPDTPLAKNHTEFAFDVQSNTGYFRVIQYGKEVSACRRAIVVEGA
;
A
#
# COMPACT_ATOMS: atom_id res chain seq x y z
N MET A 1 -23.89 -60.52 19.56
CA MET A 1 -23.02 -59.85 20.56
C MET A 1 -21.64 -60.48 20.44
N HIS A 2 -20.68 -59.82 19.82
CA HIS A 2 -19.38 -60.42 19.50
C HIS A 2 -18.24 -59.58 20.08
N SER A 3 -17.60 -60.18 21.08
CA SER A 3 -16.32 -59.82 21.65
C SER A 3 -15.45 -61.06 21.49
N THR A 4 -14.32 -60.96 20.80
CA THR A 4 -13.08 -61.68 21.15
C THR A 4 -11.92 -61.25 20.27
N ILE A 5 -10.82 -60.85 20.92
CA ILE A 5 -9.46 -60.85 20.38
C ILE A 5 -9.01 -62.31 20.26
N PRO A 6 -8.16 -62.66 19.27
CA PRO A 6 -6.96 -63.39 19.67
C PRO A 6 -5.70 -62.95 18.93
N SER A 7 -4.65 -62.81 19.73
CA SER A 7 -3.24 -62.81 19.37
C SER A 7 -2.77 -64.23 19.02
N LYS A 8 -2.07 -64.40 17.89
CA LYS A 8 -1.04 -65.44 17.74
C LYS A 8 0.15 -64.87 16.95
N ILE A 9 1.31 -64.95 17.60
CA ILE A 9 2.66 -64.66 17.09
C ILE A 9 3.35 -66.02 16.76
N PRO A 10 4.63 -66.08 16.35
CA PRO A 10 5.20 -66.13 15.00
C PRO A 10 5.88 -67.49 14.68
N PHE A 11 6.50 -67.64 13.51
CA PHE A 11 7.92 -68.07 13.31
C PHE A 11 8.16 -68.35 11.80
N VAL A 12 8.95 -67.52 11.11
CA VAL A 12 10.36 -67.74 10.72
C VAL A 12 10.59 -68.92 9.78
N THR A 13 10.94 -68.59 8.54
CA THR A 13 12.17 -68.97 7.80
C THR A 13 12.06 -68.25 6.44
N GLN A 14 13.09 -67.68 5.81
CA GLN A 14 14.28 -68.39 5.36
C GLN A 14 15.25 -67.38 4.69
N ARG A 15 16.52 -67.40 5.12
CA ARG A 15 17.78 -67.26 4.34
C ARG A 15 17.92 -66.03 3.42
N GLY A 16 18.82 -65.11 3.75
CA GLY A 16 20.24 -65.16 3.36
C GLY A 16 20.61 -63.76 2.83
N LEU A 17 21.82 -63.22 2.84
CA LEU A 17 23.17 -63.75 2.85
C LEU A 17 24.08 -62.79 3.64
N HIS A 18 25.12 -63.39 4.18
CA HIS A 18 26.40 -62.83 4.60
C HIS A 18 26.91 -61.62 3.79
N ALA A 19 27.40 -60.60 4.50
CA ALA A 19 28.77 -60.09 4.41
C ALA A 19 28.91 -58.99 5.48
N LEU A 20 29.50 -59.32 6.63
CA LEU A 20 30.91 -59.03 6.94
C LEU A 20 31.21 -57.54 6.80
N PHE A 21 31.29 -56.80 7.92
CA PHE A 21 32.53 -56.53 8.67
C PHE A 21 33.51 -55.68 7.85
N TRP A 22 34.27 -54.83 8.56
CA TRP A 22 35.37 -53.96 8.10
C TRP A 22 35.09 -52.45 8.15
N SER A 23 35.40 -51.91 9.33
CA SER A 23 36.44 -50.91 9.53
C SER A 23 36.05 -49.43 9.61
N LEU A 24 36.29 -48.91 10.83
CA LEU A 24 36.62 -47.54 11.16
C LEU A 24 37.55 -46.88 10.13
N MET A 25 37.31 -45.60 9.83
CA MET A 25 38.36 -44.62 9.57
C MET A 25 37.90 -43.23 10.02
N PHE A 26 38.64 -42.71 11.00
CA PHE A 26 38.64 -41.35 11.50
C PHE A 26 39.34 -40.42 10.49
N VAL A 27 38.94 -39.14 10.51
CA VAL A 27 39.80 -37.93 10.39
C VAL A 27 40.10 -37.30 9.02
N ALA A 28 39.68 -36.01 8.97
CA ALA A 28 40.34 -34.82 8.42
C ALA A 28 40.16 -34.39 6.94
N ALA A 29 39.53 -33.21 6.86
CA ALA A 29 40.06 -31.97 6.30
C ALA A 29 39.63 -31.53 4.90
N SER A 30 39.26 -30.24 4.87
CA SER A 30 39.62 -29.28 3.83
C SER A 30 38.78 -29.25 2.57
N LEU A 31 37.90 -28.25 2.42
CA LEU A 31 38.28 -26.94 1.85
C LEU A 31 37.08 -26.00 1.71
N CYS A 32 37.29 -24.78 2.24
CA CYS A 32 36.79 -23.49 1.76
C CYS A 32 35.50 -23.48 0.93
N GLY A 33 34.39 -23.20 1.61
CA GLY A 33 33.17 -22.69 1.02
C GLY A 33 32.50 -21.68 1.95
N LEU A 34 33.26 -20.69 2.44
CA LEU A 34 32.64 -19.46 2.94
C LEU A 34 31.99 -18.78 1.73
N ALA A 35 30.77 -19.20 1.41
CA ALA A 35 29.85 -18.40 0.63
C ALA A 35 29.52 -17.19 1.50
N THR A 36 30.38 -16.17 1.44
CA THR A 36 29.98 -14.80 1.69
C THR A 36 28.94 -14.48 0.63
N SER A 37 27.69 -14.85 0.91
CA SER A 37 26.54 -14.16 0.36
C SER A 37 26.64 -12.74 0.90
N ALA A 38 27.43 -11.91 0.22
CA ALA A 38 27.18 -10.49 0.19
C ALA A 38 25.73 -10.36 -0.27
N ARG A 39 24.81 -10.28 0.69
CA ARG A 39 23.48 -9.73 0.44
C ARG A 39 23.78 -8.35 -0.12
N ALA A 40 23.72 -8.24 -1.45
CA ALA A 40 23.53 -6.97 -2.09
C ALA A 40 22.39 -6.30 -1.31
N GLN A 41 22.66 -5.14 -0.72
CA GLN A 41 21.68 -4.33 -0.01
C GLN A 41 20.66 -3.73 -1.02
N GLY A 42 20.08 -4.56 -1.87
CA GLY A 42 18.79 -4.29 -2.50
C GLY A 42 17.72 -4.61 -1.48
N GLY A 43 17.57 -3.74 -0.47
CA GLY A 43 16.47 -3.85 0.49
C GLY A 43 15.15 -3.83 -0.26
N GLU A 44 14.31 -4.83 -0.04
CA GLU A 44 12.94 -4.85 -0.55
C GLU A 44 12.21 -3.59 -0.08
N VAL A 45 11.60 -2.85 -1.03
CA VAL A 45 10.80 -1.68 -0.67
C VAL A 45 9.55 -2.14 0.07
N ARG A 46 9.35 -1.63 1.27
CA ARG A 46 8.18 -1.91 2.11
C ARG A 46 7.47 -0.61 2.44
N ALA A 47 6.17 -0.68 2.65
CA ALA A 47 5.41 0.42 3.21
C ALA A 47 4.39 -0.11 4.21
N THR A 48 4.21 0.61 5.31
CA THR A 48 3.26 0.28 6.38
C THR A 48 2.44 1.51 6.74
N SER A 49 1.18 1.30 7.15
CA SER A 49 0.26 2.37 7.52
C SER A 49 -0.18 2.24 8.98
N THR A 50 -0.47 3.37 9.63
CA THR A 50 -1.04 3.42 10.98
C THR A 50 -2.02 4.59 11.13
N ASP A 51 -3.03 4.39 11.98
CA ASP A 51 -4.00 5.40 12.42
C ASP A 51 -3.68 5.98 13.82
N GLN A 52 -2.77 5.35 14.57
CA GLN A 52 -2.32 5.80 15.89
C GLN A 52 -1.25 6.88 15.76
N VAL A 53 -1.59 7.99 15.11
CA VAL A 53 -0.63 9.01 14.69
C VAL A 53 -0.65 10.20 15.63
N LYS A 54 0.54 10.53 16.14
CA LYS A 54 0.86 11.86 16.69
C LYS A 54 1.81 12.54 15.73
N PHE A 55 1.41 13.69 15.21
CA PHE A 55 2.22 14.43 14.25
C PHE A 55 3.46 15.02 14.91
N PRO A 56 4.67 14.80 14.34
CA PRO A 56 5.86 15.53 14.74
C PRO A 56 5.68 17.05 14.63
N ALA A 57 6.38 17.80 15.47
CA ALA A 57 6.45 19.25 15.34
C ALA A 57 7.22 19.63 14.06
N GLY A 58 6.84 20.75 13.44
CA GLY A 58 7.57 21.31 12.30
C GLY A 58 7.26 20.68 10.93
N LEU A 59 6.27 19.78 10.84
CA LEU A 59 5.77 19.30 9.56
C LEU A 59 5.26 20.46 8.69
N LYS A 60 5.66 20.44 7.40
CA LYS A 60 5.15 21.36 6.39
C LYS A 60 3.95 20.71 5.69
N TRP A 61 2.77 21.22 6.00
CA TRP A 61 1.51 20.72 5.45
C TRP A 61 1.18 21.45 4.15
N GLU A 62 0.74 20.67 3.17
CA GLU A 62 0.27 21.18 1.90
C GLU A 62 -1.03 20.44 1.52
N PRO A 63 -2.02 21.12 0.94
CA PRO A 63 -3.18 20.45 0.36
C PRO A 63 -2.75 19.44 -0.70
N MET A 64 -3.35 18.25 -0.66
CA MET A 64 -3.18 17.29 -1.75
C MET A 64 -3.82 17.86 -3.02
N ARG A 65 -3.17 17.65 -4.17
CA ARG A 65 -3.63 18.17 -5.46
C ARG A 65 -4.66 17.22 -6.04
N GLU A 66 -5.81 17.74 -6.50
CA GLU A 66 -6.81 16.92 -7.20
C GLU A 66 -6.49 16.80 -8.68
N VAL A 67 -6.61 15.58 -9.19
CA VAL A 67 -6.73 15.26 -10.61
C VAL A 67 -8.11 14.68 -10.83
N ARG A 68 -8.88 15.31 -11.72
CA ARG A 68 -10.20 14.83 -12.12
C ARG A 68 -10.16 14.26 -13.53
N PHE A 69 -10.65 13.04 -13.68
CA PHE A 69 -10.90 12.40 -14.96
C PHE A 69 -12.37 12.62 -15.32
N GLN A 70 -12.64 13.37 -16.39
CA GLN A 70 -14.00 13.58 -16.92
C GLN A 70 -14.32 12.64 -18.08
N ASP A 71 -13.28 12.13 -18.74
CA ASP A 71 -13.38 11.19 -19.86
C ASP A 71 -12.39 10.03 -19.65
N PRO A 72 -12.64 8.85 -20.24
CA PRO A 72 -11.68 7.76 -20.21
C PRO A 72 -10.35 8.17 -20.88
N PRO A 73 -9.19 7.83 -20.27
CA PRO A 73 -7.89 8.09 -20.89
C PRO A 73 -7.79 7.44 -22.27
N LYS A 74 -7.48 8.23 -23.30
CA LYS A 74 -7.33 7.72 -24.67
C LYS A 74 -5.97 7.02 -24.83
N PRO A 75 -5.92 5.78 -25.37
CA PRO A 75 -4.65 5.11 -25.66
C PRO A 75 -3.75 5.98 -26.54
N GLY A 76 -2.46 6.10 -26.17
CA GLY A 76 -1.48 6.88 -26.92
C GLY A 76 -1.58 8.40 -26.77
N ALA A 77 -2.58 8.92 -26.05
CA ALA A 77 -2.64 10.34 -25.74
C ALA A 77 -1.56 10.72 -24.71
N ARG A 78 -0.88 11.85 -24.93
CA ARG A 78 0.04 12.40 -23.94
C ARG A 78 -0.75 12.84 -22.70
N PRO A 79 -0.28 12.53 -21.47
CA PRO A 79 -0.92 13.03 -20.25
C PRO A 79 -1.04 14.55 -20.24
N LEU A 80 -2.19 15.07 -19.78
CA LEU A 80 -2.49 16.50 -19.76
C LEU A 80 -1.54 17.29 -18.83
N SER A 81 -1.01 16.64 -17.79
CA SER A 81 -0.04 17.20 -16.86
C SER A 81 0.81 16.10 -16.22
N LYS A 82 1.86 16.50 -15.47
CA LYS A 82 2.66 15.57 -14.66
C LYS A 82 1.82 14.86 -13.58
N ASP A 83 0.90 15.59 -12.96
CA ASP A 83 -0.02 15.01 -11.96
C ASP A 83 -0.99 14.03 -12.63
N TYR A 84 -1.49 14.33 -13.84
CA TYR A 84 -2.32 13.39 -14.61
C TYR A 84 -1.57 12.10 -14.94
N ALA A 85 -0.30 12.20 -15.33
CA ALA A 85 0.56 11.04 -15.57
C ALA A 85 0.79 10.23 -14.28
N ALA A 86 1.02 10.91 -13.15
CA ALA A 86 1.22 10.27 -11.85
C ALA A 86 -0.05 9.55 -11.37
N ALA A 87 -1.23 10.16 -11.51
CA ALA A 87 -2.50 9.52 -11.18
C ALA A 87 -2.72 8.26 -12.02
N LEU A 88 -2.48 8.31 -13.33
CA LEU A 88 -2.62 7.13 -14.20
C LEU A 88 -1.59 6.04 -13.89
N ALA A 89 -0.36 6.39 -13.52
CA ALA A 89 0.64 5.40 -13.10
C ALA A 89 0.22 4.64 -11.83
N VAL A 90 -0.67 5.22 -11.01
CA VAL A 90 -1.14 4.60 -9.77
C VAL A 90 -2.51 3.91 -9.95
N TRP A 91 -3.39 4.47 -10.78
CA TRP A 91 -4.82 4.12 -10.81
C TRP A 91 -5.39 3.87 -12.21
N SER A 92 -4.56 3.60 -13.23
CA SER A 92 -5.05 3.40 -14.62
C SER A 92 -6.19 2.40 -14.71
N ASP A 93 -6.07 1.28 -14.00
CA ASP A 93 -7.03 0.18 -14.06
C ASP A 93 -8.34 0.57 -13.38
N GLU A 94 -8.27 1.24 -12.24
CA GLU A 94 -9.45 1.72 -11.51
C GLU A 94 -10.18 2.82 -12.27
N VAL A 95 -9.45 3.78 -12.85
CA VAL A 95 -10.01 4.84 -13.68
C VAL A 95 -10.73 4.22 -14.87
N LYS A 96 -10.08 3.28 -15.59
CA LYS A 96 -10.69 2.57 -16.71
C LYS A 96 -11.94 1.82 -16.29
N ARG A 97 -11.87 1.00 -15.23
CA ARG A 97 -13.02 0.24 -14.73
C ARG A 97 -14.18 1.15 -14.33
N SER A 98 -13.90 2.31 -13.73
CA SER A 98 -14.95 3.27 -13.35
C SER A 98 -15.70 3.80 -14.57
N PHE A 99 -15.01 4.16 -15.65
CA PHE A 99 -15.67 4.61 -16.88
C PHE A 99 -16.40 3.49 -17.61
N ASP A 100 -15.86 2.26 -17.59
CA ASP A 100 -16.52 1.09 -18.17
C ASP A 100 -17.86 0.77 -17.45
N GLN A 101 -17.95 1.03 -16.14
CA GLN A 101 -19.16 0.84 -15.33
C GLN A 101 -20.12 2.03 -15.36
N ALA A 102 -19.60 3.25 -15.31
CA ALA A 102 -20.37 4.46 -15.10
C ALA A 102 -19.75 5.65 -15.89
N PRO A 103 -19.91 5.69 -17.22
CA PRO A 103 -19.17 6.60 -18.10
C PRO A 103 -19.47 8.09 -17.88
N ALA A 104 -20.59 8.43 -17.23
CA ALA A 104 -20.97 9.80 -16.92
C ALA A 104 -20.37 10.35 -15.61
N PHE A 105 -19.68 9.51 -14.82
CA PHE A 105 -19.14 9.92 -13.53
C PHE A 105 -17.67 10.29 -13.63
N SER A 106 -17.32 11.42 -13.03
CA SER A 106 -15.92 11.83 -12.92
C SER A 106 -15.20 11.03 -11.83
N VAL A 107 -13.96 10.63 -12.09
CA VAL A 107 -13.08 10.02 -11.09
C VAL A 107 -12.17 11.09 -10.49
N GLY A 108 -12.19 11.23 -9.17
CA GLY A 108 -11.32 12.15 -8.43
C GLY A 108 -10.14 11.42 -7.81
N VAL A 109 -8.94 11.96 -7.99
CA VAL A 109 -7.71 11.43 -7.39
C VAL A 109 -6.98 12.56 -6.67
N LEU A 110 -6.68 12.37 -5.39
CA LEU A 110 -5.77 13.25 -4.67
C LEU A 110 -4.35 12.72 -4.76
N LEU A 111 -3.39 13.62 -4.97
CA LEU A 111 -1.98 13.31 -5.11
C LEU A 111 -1.10 14.18 -4.20
N ALA A 112 -0.08 13.55 -3.66
CA ALA A 112 1.10 14.22 -3.13
C ALA A 112 2.36 13.48 -3.58
N GLN A 113 3.42 14.23 -3.87
CA GLN A 113 4.70 13.66 -4.27
C GLN A 113 5.80 14.14 -3.33
N ALA A 114 6.68 13.22 -2.96
CA ALA A 114 7.84 13.50 -2.15
C ALA A 114 9.08 12.79 -2.71
N ARG A 115 10.24 13.13 -2.16
CA ARG A 115 11.48 12.41 -2.42
C ARG A 115 11.94 11.74 -1.15
N SER A 116 12.22 10.44 -1.22
CA SER A 116 12.79 9.69 -0.10
C SER A 116 14.17 10.22 0.28
N ALA A 117 14.69 9.79 1.43
CA ALA A 117 16.08 10.07 1.83
C ALA A 117 17.11 9.59 0.78
N ARG A 118 16.78 8.55 -0.01
CA ARG A 118 17.61 8.03 -1.11
C ARG A 118 17.26 8.64 -2.47
N ASN A 119 16.50 9.73 -2.49
CA ASN A 119 16.08 10.47 -3.67
C ASN A 119 15.13 9.72 -4.63
N SER A 120 14.51 8.63 -4.19
CA SER A 120 13.42 7.97 -4.94
C SER A 120 12.18 8.85 -4.92
N VAL A 121 11.48 8.93 -6.06
CA VAL A 121 10.18 9.61 -6.13
C VAL A 121 9.13 8.73 -5.47
N LEU A 122 8.40 9.30 -4.51
CA LEU A 122 7.26 8.68 -3.84
C LEU A 122 6.00 9.41 -4.30
N THR A 123 5.02 8.68 -4.82
CA THR A 123 3.69 9.23 -5.13
C THR A 123 2.70 8.62 -4.15
N PHE A 124 2.14 9.45 -3.30
CA PHE A 124 1.04 9.11 -2.40
C PHE A 124 -0.26 9.56 -3.04
N SER A 125 -1.25 8.67 -3.06
CA SER A 125 -2.50 8.96 -3.76
C SER A 125 -3.71 8.38 -3.08
N LEU A 126 -4.83 9.11 -3.08
CA LEU A 126 -6.13 8.62 -2.64
C LEU A 126 -7.09 8.66 -3.83
N LEU A 127 -7.89 7.60 -3.99
CA LEU A 127 -8.88 7.49 -5.05
C LEU A 127 -10.29 7.72 -4.49
N SER A 128 -11.04 8.63 -5.09
CA SER A 128 -12.48 8.78 -4.84
C SER A 128 -13.27 8.19 -6.02
N VAL A 129 -13.93 7.08 -5.74
CA VAL A 129 -14.85 6.39 -6.67
C VAL A 129 -16.12 6.01 -5.93
N MET A 130 -17.23 5.89 -6.65
CA MET A 130 -18.50 5.39 -6.09
C MET A 130 -18.47 3.87 -5.96
N ASP A 131 -17.62 3.36 -5.07
CA ASP A 131 -17.51 1.95 -4.75
C ASP A 131 -17.23 1.79 -3.26
N PHE A 132 -18.20 1.24 -2.51
CA PHE A 132 -18.11 1.08 -1.06
C PHE A 132 -16.95 0.19 -0.62
N ASP A 133 -16.49 -0.74 -1.44
CA ASP A 133 -15.34 -1.59 -1.10
C ASP A 133 -14.03 -0.79 -1.08
N ARG A 134 -14.00 0.33 -1.80
CA ARG A 134 -12.79 1.14 -2.02
C ARG A 134 -12.90 2.56 -1.46
N CYS A 135 -14.11 3.05 -1.21
CA CYS A 135 -14.39 4.40 -0.78
C CYS A 135 -15.78 4.46 -0.12
N GLU A 136 -15.80 4.46 1.21
CA GLU A 136 -17.01 4.67 1.99
C GLU A 136 -17.40 6.16 1.89
N PRO A 137 -18.57 6.51 1.35
CA PRO A 137 -19.01 7.90 1.27
C PRO A 137 -19.24 8.48 2.68
N PRO A 138 -19.26 9.81 2.83
CA PRO A 138 -19.69 10.44 4.08
C PRO A 138 -21.08 9.92 4.48
N LEU A 139 -21.30 9.78 5.79
CA LEU A 139 -22.60 9.38 6.29
C LEU A 139 -23.65 10.45 5.93
N ASN A 140 -24.84 10.00 5.54
CA ASN A 140 -25.96 10.90 5.28
C ASN A 140 -26.90 10.91 6.49
N GLY A 141 -27.23 12.09 7.01
CA GLY A 141 -28.19 12.21 8.12
C GLY A 141 -28.28 13.63 8.68
N LYS A 142 -29.38 13.93 9.37
CA LYS A 142 -29.71 15.27 9.91
C LYS A 142 -28.61 15.88 10.81
N ASN A 143 -27.82 15.02 11.46
CA ASN A 143 -26.76 15.43 12.40
C ASN A 143 -25.36 15.01 11.93
N VAL A 144 -25.22 14.49 10.71
CA VAL A 144 -23.90 14.19 10.15
C VAL A 144 -23.34 15.46 9.55
N VAL A 145 -22.14 15.84 9.99
CA VAL A 145 -21.43 17.04 9.52
C VAL A 145 -20.13 16.70 8.80
N ASP A 146 -19.74 15.42 8.81
CA ASP A 146 -18.52 14.98 8.14
C ASP A 146 -18.74 14.90 6.63
N MET A 147 -17.83 15.52 5.89
CA MET A 147 -17.89 15.66 4.44
C MET A 147 -16.90 14.75 3.72
N PHE A 148 -16.00 14.10 4.45
CA PHE A 148 -14.97 13.25 3.89
C PHE A 148 -15.48 11.82 3.67
N SER A 149 -14.97 11.20 2.61
CA SER A 149 -15.10 9.76 2.38
C SER A 149 -13.90 9.03 2.98
N LYS A 150 -14.04 7.74 3.34
CA LYS A 150 -12.90 6.89 3.71
C LYS A 150 -12.53 5.97 2.57
N CYS A 151 -11.40 6.20 1.93
CA CYS A 151 -11.05 5.56 0.67
C CYS A 151 -9.67 4.89 0.74
N LEU A 152 -9.37 4.13 -0.31
CA LEU A 152 -8.06 3.53 -0.51
C LEU A 152 -7.01 4.60 -0.79
N ALA A 153 -5.87 4.42 -0.15
CA ALA A 153 -4.63 5.09 -0.49
C ALA A 153 -3.66 4.12 -1.14
N ARG A 154 -2.89 4.61 -2.11
CA ARG A 154 -1.74 3.91 -2.68
C ARG A 154 -0.48 4.72 -2.51
N VAL A 155 0.62 4.01 -2.28
CA VAL A 155 1.97 4.56 -2.37
C VAL A 155 2.70 3.84 -3.48
N HIS A 156 3.17 4.64 -4.43
CA HIS A 156 3.98 4.20 -5.55
C HIS A 156 5.42 4.69 -5.34
N VAL A 157 6.36 3.75 -5.31
CA VAL A 157 7.78 4.01 -5.07
C VAL A 157 8.59 3.83 -6.36
N GLY A 158 9.22 4.92 -6.80
CA GLY A 158 10.28 4.92 -7.82
C GLY A 158 9.88 5.24 -9.25
N HIS A 159 10.86 5.14 -10.14
CA HIS A 159 10.76 4.94 -11.60
C HIS A 159 11.50 3.64 -11.96
N THR A 160 11.44 2.64 -11.08
CA THR A 160 12.14 1.37 -11.26
C THR A 160 11.50 0.56 -12.39
N PRO A 161 12.22 -0.39 -13.02
CA PRO A 161 11.64 -1.30 -14.02
C PRO A 161 10.44 -2.10 -13.48
N GLN A 162 10.35 -2.23 -12.16
CA GLN A 162 9.20 -2.76 -11.43
C GLN A 162 8.82 -1.78 -10.33
N PRO A 163 7.85 -0.87 -10.56
CA PRO A 163 7.36 0.01 -9.52
C PRO A 163 6.71 -0.79 -8.40
N VAL A 164 7.00 -0.43 -7.15
CA VAL A 164 6.33 -1.05 -5.99
C VAL A 164 5.11 -0.21 -5.65
N MET A 165 3.95 -0.87 -5.70
CA MET A 165 2.66 -0.29 -5.32
C MET A 165 2.19 -0.97 -4.03
N LYS A 166 1.87 -0.19 -3.01
CA LYS A 166 1.27 -0.66 -1.76
C LYS A 166 -0.04 0.08 -1.53
N GLU A 167 -1.05 -0.67 -1.09
CA GLU A 167 -2.41 -0.17 -0.90
C GLU A 167 -2.80 -0.26 0.57
N PHE A 168 -3.55 0.74 1.04
CA PHE A 168 -4.02 0.85 2.41
C PHE A 168 -5.44 1.42 2.44
N ALA A 169 -6.29 0.88 3.31
CA ALA A 169 -7.67 1.34 3.47
C ALA A 169 -7.82 2.40 4.56
N GLY A 170 -8.98 3.06 4.57
CA GLY A 170 -9.41 3.93 5.67
C GLY A 170 -8.77 5.30 5.69
N PHE A 171 -8.32 5.83 4.55
CA PHE A 171 -7.77 7.19 4.42
C PHE A 171 -8.88 8.17 4.10
N CYS A 172 -8.93 9.31 4.80
CA CYS A 172 -9.97 10.29 4.54
C CYS A 172 -9.67 11.10 3.27
N TYR A 173 -10.56 11.01 2.29
CA TYR A 173 -10.58 11.83 1.08
C TYR A 173 -11.53 13.01 1.31
N LEU A 174 -11.01 14.22 1.23
CA LEU A 174 -11.81 15.43 1.15
C LEU A 174 -11.22 16.36 0.09
N HIS A 175 -12.00 16.63 -0.94
CA HIS A 175 -11.77 17.70 -1.87
C HIS A 175 -13.12 18.28 -2.25
N ILE A 176 -13.26 19.60 -2.14
CA ILE A 176 -14.49 20.29 -2.48
C ILE A 176 -14.17 21.28 -3.58
N ASP A 177 -14.90 21.18 -4.68
CA ASP A 177 -14.89 22.22 -5.71
C ASP A 177 -15.29 23.55 -5.10
N ASN A 178 -14.74 24.65 -5.61
CA ASN A 178 -14.81 25.99 -5.02
C ASN A 178 -16.27 26.48 -4.79
N ASN A 179 -16.90 25.99 -3.72
CA ASN A 179 -18.24 26.28 -3.26
C ASN A 179 -18.15 27.35 -2.17
N PRO A 180 -18.87 28.47 -2.29
CA PRO A 180 -18.87 29.53 -1.29
C PRO A 180 -19.20 29.05 0.14
N ASP A 181 -20.08 28.07 0.28
CA ASP A 181 -20.53 27.55 1.58
C ASP A 181 -19.50 26.60 2.21
N THR A 182 -18.71 25.92 1.36
CA THR A 182 -17.72 24.90 1.75
C THR A 182 -16.40 25.13 1.02
N PRO A 183 -15.71 26.26 1.25
CA PRO A 183 -14.56 26.65 0.45
C PRO A 183 -13.40 25.65 0.62
N LEU A 184 -12.68 25.39 -0.47
CA LEU A 184 -11.54 24.47 -0.50
C LEU A 184 -10.51 24.79 0.60
N ALA A 185 -10.23 26.07 0.84
CA ALA A 185 -9.30 26.52 1.88
C ALA A 185 -9.66 26.05 3.31
N LYS A 186 -10.92 25.64 3.53
CA LYS A 186 -11.40 25.11 4.81
C LYS A 186 -11.78 23.62 4.75
N ASN A 187 -11.79 23.00 3.57
CA ASN A 187 -12.31 21.66 3.33
C ASN A 187 -11.41 20.91 2.34
N HIS A 188 -10.36 20.27 2.83
CA HIS A 188 -9.39 19.54 2.01
C HIS A 188 -8.60 18.50 2.82
N THR A 189 -8.06 17.50 2.13
CA THR A 189 -7.01 16.63 2.67
C THR A 189 -5.64 17.29 2.49
N GLU A 190 -4.83 17.28 3.54
CA GLU A 190 -3.45 17.74 3.52
C GLU A 190 -2.47 16.58 3.70
N PHE A 191 -1.27 16.79 3.18
CA PHE A 191 -0.15 15.89 3.26
C PHE A 191 1.08 16.64 3.77
N ALA A 192 1.92 15.94 4.54
CA ALA A 192 3.26 16.37 4.89
C ALA A 192 4.21 15.19 4.79
N PHE A 193 5.46 15.43 4.38
CA PHE A 193 6.48 14.38 4.32
C PHE A 193 7.64 14.69 5.24
N ASP A 194 7.98 13.73 6.09
CA ASP A 194 9.21 13.75 6.87
C ASP A 194 10.26 12.87 6.20
N VAL A 195 11.30 13.49 5.67
CA VAL A 195 12.42 12.81 5.01
C VAL A 195 13.26 11.99 6.00
N GLN A 196 13.36 12.41 7.27
CA GLN A 196 14.22 11.73 8.26
C GLN A 196 13.66 10.36 8.63
N SER A 197 12.35 10.28 8.83
CA SER A 197 11.64 9.02 9.09
C SER A 197 11.08 8.37 7.83
N ASN A 198 11.24 8.99 6.65
CA ASN A 198 10.67 8.57 5.37
C ASN A 198 9.15 8.31 5.46
N THR A 199 8.44 9.21 6.15
CA THR A 199 7.03 9.05 6.52
C THR A 199 6.15 10.12 5.86
N GLY A 200 5.12 9.68 5.14
CA GLY A 200 4.03 10.53 4.66
C GLY A 200 2.92 10.61 5.70
N TYR A 201 2.57 11.81 6.13
CA TYR A 201 1.49 12.09 7.07
C TYR A 201 0.30 12.70 6.35
N PHE A 202 -0.90 12.32 6.79
CA PHE A 202 -2.16 12.75 6.21
C PHE A 202 -3.07 13.30 7.31
N ARG A 203 -3.75 14.39 7.00
CA ARG A 203 -4.84 14.93 7.83
C ARG A 203 -5.93 15.51 6.95
N VAL A 204 -7.10 15.70 7.53
CA VAL A 204 -8.20 16.41 6.89
C VAL A 204 -8.48 17.69 7.65
N ILE A 205 -8.62 18.78 6.89
CA ILE A 205 -9.16 20.04 7.37
C ILE A 205 -10.62 20.11 6.91
N GLN A 206 -11.54 20.17 7.86
CA GLN A 206 -12.98 20.32 7.63
C GLN A 206 -13.49 21.54 8.40
N TYR A 207 -14.20 22.44 7.73
CA TYR A 207 -14.60 23.73 8.26
C TYR A 207 -13.45 24.54 8.92
N GLY A 208 -12.23 24.38 8.41
CA GLY A 208 -11.02 25.05 8.92
C GLY A 208 -10.44 24.42 10.19
N LYS A 209 -10.92 23.23 10.60
CA LYS A 209 -10.42 22.49 11.74
C LYS A 209 -9.91 21.12 11.33
N GLU A 210 -8.88 20.65 12.01
CA GLU A 210 -8.37 19.32 11.81
C GLU A 210 -9.34 18.25 12.34
N VAL A 211 -9.55 17.18 11.57
CA VAL A 211 -10.32 16.00 11.99
C VAL A 211 -9.38 14.92 12.51
N SER A 212 -9.35 14.72 13.83
CA SER A 212 -8.41 13.79 14.48
C SER A 212 -8.60 12.32 14.05
N ALA A 213 -9.81 11.90 13.72
CA ALA A 213 -10.10 10.54 13.25
C ALA A 213 -9.45 10.22 11.89
N CYS A 214 -9.10 11.26 11.11
CA CYS A 214 -8.52 11.16 9.78
C CYS A 214 -6.99 11.17 9.77
N ARG A 215 -6.35 11.20 10.93
CA ARG A 215 -4.88 11.12 11.01
C ARG A 215 -4.40 9.77 10.50
N ARG A 216 -3.50 9.79 9.53
CA ARG A 216 -2.82 8.59 9.01
C ARG A 216 -1.35 8.89 8.76
N ALA A 217 -0.54 7.84 8.81
CA ALA A 217 0.86 7.89 8.45
C ALA A 217 1.21 6.66 7.62
N ILE A 218 2.03 6.85 6.60
CA ILE A 218 2.62 5.75 5.83
C ILE A 218 4.14 5.88 5.92
N VAL A 219 4.77 4.88 6.51
CA VAL A 219 6.23 4.75 6.57
C VAL A 219 6.68 3.97 5.35
N VAL A 220 7.67 4.48 4.63
CA VAL A 220 8.28 3.78 3.49
C VAL A 220 9.69 3.36 3.87
N GLU A 221 10.06 2.11 3.63
CA GLU A 221 11.36 1.53 3.95
C GLU A 221 12.03 1.01 2.69
N GLY A 222 13.36 1.08 2.62
CA GLY A 222 14.14 0.58 1.49
C GLY A 222 14.10 1.44 0.22
N ALA A 223 13.36 2.55 0.24
CA ALA A 223 13.19 3.51 -0.85
C ALA A 223 14.19 4.67 -0.84
#